data_AF-A0A7C3UIV2-F1
#
_entry.id   AF-A0A7C3UIV2-F1
#
_cell.length_a   1.000
_cell.length_b   1.000
_cell.length_c   1.000
_cell.angle_alpha   90.00
_cell.angle_beta   90.00
_cell.angle_gamma   90.00
#
_symmetry.space_group_name_H-M   'P 1'
#
loop_
_entity.id
_entity.type
_entity.pdbx_description
1 polymer ?
#
loop_
_entity_poly.entity_id
_entity_poly.type
_entity_poly.pdbx_seq_one_letter_code
_entity_poly.pdbx_strand_id
1 'polypeptide(L)'
;YAHPRIKWELKRGLDIANKYDNVFDMRDDFYKIYNGTGIAYTQSWANEVVTKAFAVFKVTKGNASDAIIGAVNFGRDTDCLAAIAGGLAGALSGVETVRQEWIDQVDSAVKLNKYTNSQRTLKETADGLYQAILARVEKAKNWISLIE
;
A
#
# COMPACT_ATOMS: atom_id res chain seq x y z
N TYR A 1 -5.58 -16.70 9.74
CA TYR A 1 -4.90 -16.70 11.05
C TYR A 1 -3.52 -16.07 10.88
N ALA A 2 -3.14 -15.06 11.67
CA ALA A 2 -1.82 -14.43 11.59
C ALA A 2 -0.92 -14.92 12.75
N HIS A 3 0.36 -15.15 12.47
CA HIS A 3 1.32 -15.61 13.47
C HIS A 3 1.43 -14.61 14.65
N PRO A 4 1.56 -15.04 15.92
CA PRO A 4 1.56 -14.15 17.09
C PRO A 4 2.57 -13.00 17.02
N ARG A 5 3.78 -13.25 16.49
CA ARG A 5 4.80 -12.19 16.30
C ARG A 5 4.36 -11.11 15.31
N ILE A 6 3.68 -11.48 14.22
CA ILE A 6 3.15 -10.53 13.24
C ILE A 6 2.05 -9.68 13.88
N LYS A 7 1.16 -10.32 14.63
CA LYS A 7 0.08 -9.62 15.35
C LYS A 7 0.64 -8.61 16.36
N TRP A 8 1.68 -8.99 17.09
CA TRP A 8 2.35 -8.10 18.04
C TRP A 8 3.01 -6.90 17.35
N GLU A 9 3.74 -7.14 16.26
CA GLU A 9 4.43 -6.09 15.50
C GLU A 9 3.43 -5.05 14.93
N LEU A 10 2.35 -5.54 14.30
CA LEU A 10 1.30 -4.66 13.78
C LEU A 10 0.60 -3.88 14.90
N LYS A 11 0.31 -4.54 16.03
CA LYS A 11 -0.29 -3.86 17.18
C LYS A 11 0.62 -2.76 17.72
N ARG A 12 1.92 -3.02 17.85
CA ARG A 12 2.90 -2.01 18.28
C ARG A 12 2.91 -0.79 17.36
N GLY A 13 2.88 -0.99 16.04
CA GLY A 13 2.78 0.11 15.07
C GLY A 13 1.49 0.91 15.19
N LEU A 14 0.35 0.22 15.35
CA LEU A 14 -0.95 0.86 15.54
C LEU A 14 -1.04 1.62 16.88
N ASP A 15 -0.41 1.11 17.94
CA ASP A 15 -0.33 1.78 19.24
C ASP A 15 0.49 3.07 19.17
N ILE A 16 1.54 3.12 18.33
CA ILE A 16 2.27 4.36 18.01
C ILE A 16 1.35 5.31 17.23
N ALA A 17 0.71 4.82 16.17
CA ALA A 17 -0.18 5.61 15.33
C ALA A 17 -1.31 6.28 16.12
N ASN A 18 -1.85 5.62 17.16
CA ASN A 18 -2.90 6.17 18.03
C ASN A 18 -2.53 7.46 18.76
N LYS A 19 -1.24 7.81 18.83
CA LYS A 19 -0.77 9.02 19.51
C LYS A 19 -0.78 10.27 18.62
N TYR A 20 -1.00 10.10 17.31
CA TYR A 20 -0.77 11.15 16.32
C TYR A 20 -1.96 11.26 15.35
N ASP A 21 -2.28 12.50 14.98
CA ASP A 21 -3.27 12.80 13.93
C ASP A 21 -2.61 13.10 12.57
N ASN A 22 -1.28 13.24 12.55
CA ASN A 22 -0.50 13.55 11.37
C ASN A 22 0.62 12.52 11.17
N VAL A 23 0.76 12.03 9.94
CA VAL A 23 1.75 11.03 9.56
C VAL A 23 3.18 11.50 9.80
N PHE A 24 3.45 12.79 9.66
CA PHE A 24 4.80 13.32 9.84
C PHE A 24 5.26 13.23 11.30
N ASP A 25 4.33 13.39 12.25
CA ASP A 25 4.64 13.47 13.69
C ASP A 25 5.00 12.10 14.28
N MET A 26 4.54 11.00 13.67
CA MET A 26 4.87 9.65 14.15
C MET A 26 6.27 9.17 13.73
N ARG A 27 6.94 9.90 12.82
CA ARG A 27 8.21 9.47 12.22
C ARG A 27 9.29 9.14 13.26
N ASP A 28 9.47 10.00 14.24
CA ASP A 28 10.53 9.83 15.25
C ASP A 28 10.33 8.57 16.10
N ASP A 29 9.09 8.26 16.48
CA ASP A 29 8.79 7.04 17.24
C ASP A 29 9.05 5.78 16.42
N PHE A 30 8.75 5.79 15.12
CA PHE A 30 9.11 4.70 14.22
C PHE A 30 10.63 4.59 14.01
N TYR A 31 11.34 5.70 13.92
CA TYR A 31 12.79 5.71 13.72
C TYR A 31 13.56 5.16 14.92
N LYS A 32 13.07 5.36 16.15
CA LYS A 32 13.64 4.70 17.35
C LYS A 32 13.66 3.17 17.25
N ILE A 33 12.79 2.59 16.43
CA ILE A 33 12.61 1.14 16.30
C ILE A 33 13.38 0.61 15.10
N TYR A 34 13.28 1.28 13.96
CA TYR A 34 13.73 0.75 12.68
C TYR A 34 15.05 1.34 12.20
N ASN A 35 15.58 2.42 12.81
CA ASN A 35 16.82 3.06 12.38
C ASN A 35 18.11 2.36 12.86
N GLY A 36 18.13 1.03 12.80
CA GLY A 36 19.32 0.23 13.09
C GLY A 36 20.40 0.35 12.01
N THR A 37 21.65 0.05 12.37
CA THR A 37 22.81 0.07 11.47
C THR A 37 23.57 -1.27 11.51
N GLY A 38 24.46 -1.51 10.55
CA GLY A 38 25.39 -2.65 10.59
C GLY A 38 24.86 -4.00 10.11
N ILE A 39 23.67 -4.05 9.50
CA ILE A 39 23.09 -5.25 8.90
C ILE A 39 22.62 -4.98 7.46
N ALA A 40 22.55 -6.02 6.63
CA ALA A 40 22.14 -5.89 5.24
C ALA A 40 20.68 -5.42 5.14
N TYR A 41 20.40 -4.53 4.18
CA TYR A 41 19.05 -3.96 3.95
C TYR A 41 18.43 -3.31 5.18
N THR A 42 19.25 -2.70 6.04
CA THR A 42 18.84 -1.98 7.26
C THR A 42 17.76 -0.93 7.07
N GLN A 43 17.47 -0.52 5.83
CA GLN A 43 16.53 0.54 5.46
C GLN A 43 15.26 0.02 4.77
N SER A 44 15.12 -1.29 4.53
CA SER A 44 14.04 -1.89 3.72
C SER A 44 13.62 -3.27 4.27
N TRP A 45 13.07 -3.27 5.48
CA TRP A 45 12.59 -4.49 6.11
C TRP A 45 11.09 -4.67 5.93
N ALA A 46 10.66 -5.87 5.51
CA ALA A 46 9.24 -6.15 5.28
C ALA A 46 8.36 -5.88 6.52
N ASN A 47 8.83 -6.25 7.72
CA ASN A 47 8.07 -6.00 8.95
C ASN A 47 7.95 -4.50 9.25
N GLU A 48 8.97 -3.70 8.94
CA GLU A 48 8.91 -2.25 9.08
C GLU A 48 7.89 -1.65 8.10
N VAL A 49 8.05 -1.94 6.81
CA VAL A 49 7.26 -1.31 5.74
C VAL A 49 5.78 -1.63 5.91
N VAL A 50 5.45 -2.90 6.17
CA VAL A 50 4.06 -3.31 6.39
C VAL A 50 3.48 -2.64 7.64
N THR A 51 4.24 -2.60 8.74
CA THR A 51 3.76 -1.99 10.00
C THR A 51 3.54 -0.49 9.87
N LYS A 52 4.49 0.22 9.24
CA LYS A 52 4.34 1.64 8.90
C LYS A 52 3.16 1.86 7.97
N ALA A 53 2.93 1.00 6.98
CA ALA A 53 1.84 1.17 6.03
C ALA A 53 0.47 1.14 6.72
N PHE A 54 0.26 0.21 7.66
CA PHE A 54 -0.97 0.17 8.46
C PHE A 54 -1.12 1.40 9.37
N ALA A 55 -0.02 1.90 9.93
CA ALA A 55 -0.03 3.13 10.72
C ALA A 55 -0.39 4.36 9.86
N VAL A 56 0.25 4.52 8.70
CA VAL A 56 -0.04 5.60 7.74
C VAL A 56 -1.50 5.54 7.30
N PHE A 57 -1.95 4.38 6.83
CA PHE A 57 -3.34 4.16 6.41
C PHE A 57 -4.35 4.53 7.50
N LYS A 58 -4.06 4.18 8.76
CA LYS A 58 -4.90 4.54 9.89
C LYS A 58 -4.94 6.06 10.12
N VAL A 59 -3.78 6.71 10.21
CA VAL A 59 -3.67 8.15 10.52
C VAL A 59 -4.32 8.98 9.42
N THR A 60 -4.17 8.60 8.16
CA THR A 60 -4.80 9.29 7.02
C THR A 60 -6.25 8.90 6.79
N LYS A 61 -6.81 8.04 7.66
CA LYS A 61 -8.23 7.62 7.63
C LYS A 61 -8.64 7.07 6.26
N GLY A 62 -7.73 6.37 5.59
CA GLY A 62 -7.95 5.80 4.27
C GLY A 62 -7.96 6.80 3.11
N ASN A 63 -7.59 8.08 3.30
CA ASN A 63 -7.37 8.98 2.17
C ASN A 63 -6.09 8.57 1.41
N ALA A 64 -6.21 8.26 0.12
CA ALA A 64 -5.11 7.71 -0.67
C ALA A 64 -4.02 8.76 -0.96
N SER A 65 -4.39 9.98 -1.31
CA SER A 65 -3.39 11.04 -1.55
C SER A 65 -2.62 11.42 -0.29
N ASP A 66 -3.29 11.53 0.85
CA ASP A 66 -2.62 11.81 2.12
C ASP A 66 -1.73 10.65 2.54
N ALA A 67 -2.19 9.40 2.34
CA ALA A 67 -1.38 8.21 2.61
C ALA A 67 -0.11 8.18 1.75
N ILE A 68 -0.24 8.46 0.45
CA ILE A 68 0.89 8.51 -0.48
C ILE A 68 1.86 9.62 -0.07
N ILE A 69 1.37 10.85 0.17
CA ILE A 69 2.22 12.00 0.57
C ILE A 69 2.95 11.71 1.88
N GLY A 70 2.23 11.20 2.88
CA GLY A 70 2.82 10.87 4.17
C GLY A 70 3.87 9.76 4.04
N ALA A 71 3.59 8.73 3.24
CA ALA A 71 4.49 7.60 3.01
C ALA A 71 5.77 7.98 2.27
N VAL A 72 5.69 8.71 1.15
CA VAL A 72 6.88 9.09 0.36
C VAL A 72 7.83 10.01 1.12
N ASN A 73 7.30 10.77 2.07
CA ASN A 73 8.06 11.68 2.93
C ASN A 73 8.44 11.06 4.28
N PHE A 74 8.06 9.81 4.56
CA PHE A 74 8.38 9.14 5.82
C PHE A 74 9.87 8.80 5.94
N GLY A 75 10.54 8.65 4.79
CA GLY A 75 11.95 8.25 4.67
C GLY A 75 12.16 6.74 4.82
N ARG A 76 13.40 6.30 4.52
CA ARG A 76 13.82 4.89 4.39
C ARG A 76 13.22 4.27 3.12
N ASP A 77 12.64 3.09 3.19
CA ASP A 77 11.92 2.46 2.07
C ASP A 77 10.56 3.14 1.84
N THR A 78 10.56 4.09 0.92
CA THR A 78 9.43 5.02 0.70
C THR A 78 8.51 4.56 -0.42
N ASP A 79 9.04 3.90 -1.45
CA ASP A 79 8.27 3.40 -2.58
C ASP A 79 7.38 2.23 -2.16
N CYS A 80 7.92 1.25 -1.43
CA CYS A 80 7.11 0.14 -0.94
C CYS A 80 6.12 0.59 0.13
N LEU A 81 6.51 1.55 1.00
CA LEU A 81 5.59 2.13 1.97
C LEU A 81 4.42 2.85 1.29
N ALA A 82 4.69 3.67 0.28
CA ALA A 82 3.67 4.39 -0.47
C ALA A 82 2.77 3.45 -1.26
N ALA A 83 3.34 2.41 -1.88
CA ALA A 83 2.59 1.40 -2.62
C ALA A 83 1.59 0.66 -1.70
N ILE A 84 2.01 0.24 -0.50
CA ILE A 84 1.13 -0.48 0.42
C ILE A 84 0.12 0.46 1.07
N ALA A 85 0.55 1.59 1.64
CA ALA A 85 -0.34 2.51 2.34
C ALA A 85 -1.37 3.14 1.38
N GLY A 86 -0.91 3.60 0.21
CA GLY A 86 -1.76 4.14 -0.85
C GLY A 86 -2.69 3.07 -1.44
N GLY A 87 -2.20 1.84 -1.64
CA GLY A 87 -3.02 0.72 -2.11
C GLY A 87 -4.13 0.34 -1.14
N LEU A 88 -3.85 0.27 0.17
CA LEU A 88 -4.86 0.04 1.21
C LEU A 88 -5.91 1.16 1.24
N ALA A 89 -5.46 2.41 1.17
CA ALA A 89 -6.32 3.59 1.16
C ALA A 89 -7.22 3.63 -0.09
N GLY A 90 -6.66 3.41 -1.29
CA GLY A 90 -7.40 3.37 -2.54
C GLY A 90 -8.38 2.19 -2.61
N ALA A 91 -8.04 1.05 -2.03
CA ALA A 91 -8.96 -0.09 -1.93
C ALA A 91 -10.18 0.20 -1.02
N LEU A 92 -10.00 1.00 0.04
CA LEU A 92 -11.08 1.37 0.96
C LEU A 92 -11.93 2.53 0.42
N SER A 93 -11.27 3.60 -0.04
CA SER A 93 -11.91 4.89 -0.33
C SER A 93 -12.15 5.13 -1.82
N GLY A 94 -11.66 4.25 -2.69
CA GLY A 94 -11.73 4.41 -4.13
C GLY A 94 -10.72 5.43 -4.69
N VAL A 95 -10.76 5.59 -6.01
CA VAL A 95 -9.82 6.44 -6.78
C VAL A 95 -10.07 7.94 -6.58
N GLU A 96 -11.25 8.33 -6.10
CA GLU A 96 -11.67 9.74 -5.95
C GLU A 96 -10.74 10.56 -5.03
N THR A 97 -10.01 9.90 -4.13
CA THR A 97 -9.05 10.56 -3.24
C THR A 97 -7.65 10.67 -3.85
N VAL A 98 -7.41 10.11 -5.03
CA VAL A 98 -6.14 10.20 -5.76
C VAL A 98 -6.22 11.39 -6.72
N ARG A 99 -5.19 12.23 -6.69
CA ARG A 99 -5.09 13.39 -7.57
C ARG A 99 -4.97 12.98 -9.04
N GLN A 100 -5.82 13.55 -9.90
CA GLN A 100 -5.87 13.22 -11.33
C GLN A 100 -4.54 13.49 -12.03
N GLU A 101 -3.84 14.56 -11.67
CA GLU A 101 -2.55 14.89 -12.27
C GLU A 101 -1.48 13.81 -12.03
N TRP A 102 -1.57 13.06 -10.92
CA TRP A 102 -0.66 11.94 -10.67
C TRP A 102 -0.97 10.75 -11.55
N ILE A 103 -2.26 10.45 -11.75
CA ILE A 103 -2.71 9.39 -12.65
C ILE A 103 -2.23 9.70 -14.07
N ASP A 104 -2.48 10.91 -14.55
CA ASP A 104 -2.08 11.36 -15.90
C ASP A 104 -0.57 11.31 -16.09
N GLN A 105 0.21 11.71 -15.08
CA GLN A 105 1.66 11.65 -15.11
C GLN A 105 2.17 10.20 -15.20
N VAL A 106 1.63 9.29 -14.38
CA VAL A 106 2.04 7.88 -14.39
C VAL A 106 1.65 7.20 -15.70
N ASP A 107 0.42 7.42 -16.18
CA ASP A 107 -0.05 6.86 -17.44
C ASP A 107 0.78 7.35 -18.64
N SER A 108 1.16 8.63 -18.64
CA SER A 108 2.06 9.20 -19.65
C SER A 108 3.47 8.60 -19.57
N ALA A 109 4.02 8.48 -18.36
CA ALA A 109 5.35 7.93 -18.14
C ALA A 109 5.45 6.45 -18.57
N VAL A 110 4.41 5.66 -18.28
CA VAL A 110 4.34 4.25 -18.71
C VAL A 110 4.40 4.15 -20.24
N LYS A 111 3.60 4.95 -20.95
CA LYS A 111 3.55 4.97 -22.43
C LYS A 111 4.87 5.37 -23.08
N LEU A 112 5.64 6.24 -22.43
CA LEU A 112 6.92 6.72 -22.93
C LEU A 112 8.09 5.78 -22.60
N ASN A 113 7.94 4.94 -21.58
CA ASN A 113 9.03 4.06 -21.13
C ASN A 113 9.17 2.86 -22.09
N LYS A 114 10.27 2.83 -22.86
CA LYS A 114 10.56 1.74 -23.81
C LYS A 114 10.94 0.41 -23.13
N TYR A 115 11.30 0.44 -21.86
CA TYR A 115 11.79 -0.71 -21.10
C TYR A 115 10.78 -1.26 -20.10
N THR A 116 9.60 -0.64 -19.98
CA THR A 116 8.54 -1.16 -19.11
C THR A 116 8.01 -2.49 -19.64
N ASN A 117 7.61 -3.36 -18.72
CA ASN A 117 6.98 -4.66 -19.02
C ASN A 117 5.48 -4.54 -19.38
N SER A 118 4.88 -3.37 -19.16
CA SER A 118 3.47 -3.10 -19.42
C SER A 118 3.29 -1.66 -19.88
N GLN A 119 2.54 -1.48 -20.97
CA GLN A 119 2.15 -0.19 -21.54
C GLN A 119 0.72 0.22 -21.13
N ARG A 120 0.10 -0.55 -20.22
CA ARG A 120 -1.27 -0.29 -19.74
C ARG A 120 -1.30 0.92 -18.82
N THR A 121 -2.37 1.68 -18.90
CA THR A 121 -2.71 2.68 -17.88
C THR A 121 -3.00 2.01 -16.54
N LEU A 122 -2.99 2.81 -15.47
CA LEU A 122 -3.43 2.38 -14.14
C LEU A 122 -4.85 1.80 -14.20
N LYS A 123 -5.76 2.46 -14.92
CA LYS A 123 -7.16 2.00 -15.07
C LYS A 123 -7.25 0.69 -15.84
N GLU A 124 -6.57 0.56 -16.98
CA GLU A 124 -6.56 -0.69 -17.76
C GLU A 124 -6.01 -1.87 -16.95
N THR A 125 -4.99 -1.62 -16.13
CA THR A 125 -4.45 -2.63 -15.22
C THR A 125 -5.47 -3.02 -14.15
N ALA A 126 -6.12 -2.05 -13.51
CA ALA A 126 -7.14 -2.30 -12.50
C ALA A 126 -8.37 -3.04 -13.07
N ASP A 127 -8.89 -2.59 -14.22
CA ASP A 127 -9.99 -3.24 -14.93
C ASP A 127 -9.62 -4.69 -15.28
N GLY A 128 -8.41 -4.93 -15.80
CA GLY A 128 -7.93 -6.28 -16.13
C GLY A 128 -7.90 -7.22 -14.93
N LEU A 129 -7.40 -6.74 -13.78
CA LEU A 129 -7.42 -7.51 -12.52
C LEU A 129 -8.85 -7.79 -12.04
N TYR A 130 -9.74 -6.80 -12.13
CA TYR A 130 -11.14 -6.96 -11.76
C TYR A 130 -11.84 -8.01 -12.62
N GLN A 131 -11.64 -7.97 -13.95
CA GLN A 131 -12.20 -8.97 -14.86
C GLN A 131 -11.65 -10.38 -14.58
N ALA A 132 -10.37 -10.50 -14.23
CA ALA A 132 -9.78 -11.78 -13.84
C ALA A 132 -10.45 -12.36 -12.57
N ILE A 133 -10.78 -11.51 -11.60
CA ILE A 133 -11.52 -11.93 -10.40
C ILE A 133 -12.94 -12.37 -10.77
N LEU A 134 -13.66 -11.60 -11.59
CA LEU A 134 -15.00 -11.98 -12.04
C LEU A 134 -15.01 -13.33 -12.77
N ALA A 135 -14.06 -13.55 -13.69
CA ALA A 135 -13.91 -14.83 -14.38
C ALA A 135 -13.65 -15.99 -13.41
N ARG A 136 -12.87 -15.75 -12.35
CA ARG A 136 -12.60 -16.75 -11.30
C ARG A 136 -13.83 -17.07 -10.46
N VAL A 137 -14.65 -16.07 -10.14
CA VAL A 137 -15.93 -16.23 -9.43
C VAL A 137 -16.91 -17.02 -10.30
N GLU A 138 -17.04 -16.66 -11.57
CA GLU A 138 -17.94 -17.35 -12.50
C GLU A 138 -17.55 -18.83 -12.68
N LYS A 139 -16.25 -19.10 -12.84
CA LYS A 139 -15.74 -20.47 -12.87
C LYS A 139 -16.11 -21.25 -11.59
N ALA A 140 -16.04 -20.63 -10.42
CA ALA A 140 -16.40 -21.28 -9.16
C ALA A 140 -17.89 -21.59 -9.07
N LYS A 141 -18.77 -20.67 -9.54
CA LYS A 141 -20.21 -20.90 -9.62
C LYS A 141 -20.56 -22.07 -10.53
N ASN A 142 -19.92 -22.15 -11.70
CA ASN A 142 -20.13 -23.25 -12.65
C ASN A 142 -19.73 -24.62 -12.07
N TRP A 143 -18.71 -24.68 -11.21
CA TRP A 143 -18.37 -25.92 -10.51
C TRP A 143 -19.45 -26.34 -9.50
N ILE A 144 -20.03 -25.38 -8.79
CA ILE A 144 -21.11 -25.65 -7.83
C ILE A 144 -22.33 -26.19 -8.57
N SER A 145 -22.73 -25.57 -9.69
CA SER A 145 -23.89 -26.01 -10.48
C SER A 145 -23.74 -27.37 -11.17
N LEU A 146 -22.52 -27.93 -11.22
CA LEU A 146 -22.27 -29.28 -11.74
C LEU A 146 -22.32 -30.35 -10.64
N ILE A 147 -22.31 -29.95 -9.37
CA ILE A 147 -22.34 -30.84 -8.20
C ILE A 147 -23.77 -30.89 -7.60
N GLU A 148 -24.56 -29.85 -7.83
CA GLU A 148 -26.02 -29.80 -7.58
C GLU A 148 -26.80 -30.53 -8.68
#